data_AF-A0A0R2LPE5-F1
#
_entry.id   AF-A0A0R2LPE5-F1
#
_cell.length_a   1.000
_cell.length_b   1.000
_cell.length_c   1.000
_cell.angle_alpha   90.00
_cell.angle_beta   90.00
_cell.angle_gamma   90.00
#
_symmetry.space_group_name_H-M   'P 1'
#
loop_
_entity.id
_entity.type
_entity.pdbx_description
1 polymer ?
#
loop_
_entity_poly.entity_id
_entity_poly.type
_entity_poly.pdbx_seq_one_letter_code
_entity_poly.pdbx_strand_id
1 'polypeptide(L)'
;MIVMAVEKISLALGPEDVLRAKQKKYPDRDLKLLESVIDEDKFMLLDKSNQKTVFGSGLNYVTQHEIGQPSWDGYYEFRYFTLGTKQQKILEAIMQKWENNYDIPVGLKYSLMLHVPRKNLQYLMLNVWHSDIDFFDWNTSSDNQINQFNYNENSQPYISHFVLAPEKKEEY
;
A
#
# COMPACT_ATOMS: atom_id res chain seq x y z
N MET A 1 -9.80 24.85 -13.44
CA MET A 1 -10.55 23.67 -12.96
C MET A 1 -9.80 23.15 -11.75
N ILE A 2 -10.34 23.28 -10.54
CA ILE A 2 -9.66 22.85 -9.31
C ILE A 2 -9.89 21.34 -9.20
N VAL A 3 -8.87 20.54 -9.52
CA VAL A 3 -8.89 19.11 -9.16
C VAL A 3 -8.64 19.06 -7.66
N MET A 4 -9.69 18.89 -6.86
CA MET A 4 -9.52 18.59 -5.44
C MET A 4 -8.85 17.23 -5.36
N ALA A 5 -7.60 17.18 -4.88
CA ALA A 5 -6.90 15.93 -4.67
C ALA A 5 -7.65 15.10 -3.62
N VAL A 6 -8.35 14.06 -4.07
CA VAL A 6 -9.08 13.15 -3.20
C VAL A 6 -8.07 12.24 -2.49
N GLU A 7 -8.16 12.14 -1.16
CA GLU A 7 -7.39 11.16 -0.38
C GLU A 7 -7.93 9.77 -0.76
N LYS A 8 -7.18 9.03 -1.59
CA LYS A 8 -7.62 7.73 -2.12
C LYS A 8 -7.38 6.60 -1.13
N ILE A 9 -6.32 6.71 -0.33
CA ILE A 9 -5.91 5.69 0.64
C ILE A 9 -5.50 6.36 1.95
N SER A 10 -6.05 5.87 3.06
CA SER A 10 -5.60 6.22 4.40
C SER A 10 -5.25 4.99 5.21
N LEU A 11 -4.18 5.09 6.00
CA LEU A 11 -3.67 4.00 6.84
C LEU A 11 -3.66 4.42 8.31
N ALA A 12 -4.07 3.53 9.21
CA ALA A 12 -3.89 3.66 10.65
C ALA A 12 -3.29 2.38 11.22
N LEU A 13 -2.21 2.52 11.98
CA LEU A 13 -1.62 1.42 12.76
C LEU A 13 -2.10 1.51 14.20
N GLY A 14 -2.28 0.37 14.86
CA GLY A 14 -2.63 0.32 16.27
C GLY A 14 -3.09 -1.05 16.73
N PRO A 15 -3.47 -1.17 18.02
CA PRO A 15 -4.00 -2.42 18.56
C PRO A 15 -5.26 -2.87 17.82
N GLU A 16 -5.39 -4.18 17.63
CA GLU A 16 -6.47 -4.80 16.87
C GLU A 16 -7.86 -4.32 17.31
N ASP A 17 -8.16 -4.36 18.61
CA ASP A 17 -9.47 -4.00 19.15
C ASP A 17 -9.84 -2.53 18.89
N VAL A 18 -8.83 -1.64 18.92
CA VAL A 18 -9.01 -0.23 18.60
C VAL A 18 -9.37 -0.04 17.13
N LEU A 19 -8.71 -0.78 16.23
CA LEU A 19 -8.97 -0.71 14.79
C LEU A 19 -10.31 -1.37 14.42
N ARG A 20 -10.67 -2.50 15.05
CA ARG A 20 -12.00 -3.13 14.88
C ARG A 20 -13.12 -2.22 15.38
N ALA A 21 -12.93 -1.55 16.51
CA ALA A 21 -13.90 -0.55 17.00
C ALA A 21 -14.10 0.59 15.99
N LYS A 22 -13.03 1.02 15.30
CA LYS A 22 -13.15 2.01 14.20
C LYS A 22 -13.91 1.45 13.00
N GLN A 23 -13.66 0.21 12.58
CA GLN A 23 -14.44 -0.44 11.52
C GLN A 23 -15.93 -0.46 11.83
N LYS A 24 -16.30 -0.90 13.04
CA LYS A 24 -17.70 -0.92 13.50
C LYS A 24 -18.33 0.47 13.57
N LYS A 25 -17.55 1.49 13.93
CA LYS A 25 -18.01 2.88 14.04
C LYS A 25 -18.30 3.55 12.70
N TYR A 26 -17.60 3.16 11.63
CA TYR A 26 -17.71 3.77 10.30
C TYR A 26 -18.09 2.72 9.24
N PRO A 27 -19.30 2.14 9.32
CA PRO A 27 -19.74 1.08 8.41
C PRO A 27 -19.99 1.56 6.98
N ASP A 28 -20.11 2.88 6.78
CA ASP A 28 -20.18 3.55 5.48
C ASP A 28 -18.82 3.62 4.75
N ARG A 29 -17.74 3.29 5.46
CA ARG A 29 -16.38 3.30 4.93
C ARG A 29 -15.94 1.91 4.50
N ASP A 30 -15.15 1.90 3.44
CA ASP A 30 -14.56 0.69 2.90
C ASP A 30 -13.23 0.40 3.61
N LEU A 31 -13.35 -0.17 4.80
CA LEU A 31 -12.25 -0.38 5.74
C LEU A 31 -11.81 -1.85 5.77
N LYS A 32 -10.55 -2.13 5.44
CA LYS A 32 -9.93 -3.46 5.58
C LYS A 32 -8.93 -3.49 6.71
N LEU A 33 -9.14 -4.43 7.64
CA LEU A 33 -8.18 -4.71 8.70
C LEU A 33 -7.17 -5.72 8.19
N LEU A 34 -5.90 -5.39 8.35
CA LEU A 34 -4.76 -6.17 7.94
C LEU A 34 -3.92 -6.52 9.17
N GLU A 35 -3.37 -7.72 9.17
CA GLU A 35 -2.48 -8.25 10.21
C GLU A 35 -1.09 -8.45 9.62
N SER A 36 -0.04 -8.10 10.35
CA SER A 36 1.32 -8.23 9.85
C SER A 36 1.74 -9.69 9.79
N VAL A 37 2.42 -10.07 8.72
CA VAL A 37 2.91 -11.44 8.53
C VAL A 37 4.10 -11.77 9.44
N ILE A 38 4.79 -10.76 9.97
CA ILE A 38 6.01 -10.90 10.77
C ILE A 38 5.81 -10.59 12.26
N ASP A 39 4.69 -9.98 12.62
CA ASP A 39 4.42 -9.45 13.97
C ASP A 39 2.91 -9.50 14.24
N GLU A 40 2.47 -10.54 14.95
CA GLU A 40 1.06 -10.83 15.22
C GLU A 40 0.35 -9.73 16.03
N ASP A 41 1.10 -8.90 16.76
CA ASP A 41 0.54 -7.77 17.52
C ASP A 41 0.34 -6.51 16.66
N LYS A 42 0.80 -6.54 15.39
CA LYS A 42 0.80 -5.38 14.51
C LYS A 42 -0.33 -5.44 13.49
N PHE A 43 -1.31 -4.56 13.68
CA PHE A 43 -2.44 -4.41 12.78
C PHE A 43 -2.43 -3.06 12.06
N MET A 44 -2.97 -3.07 10.84
CA MET A 44 -3.19 -1.87 10.02
C MET A 44 -4.64 -1.83 9.55
N LEU A 45 -5.27 -0.66 9.68
CA LEU A 45 -6.55 -0.39 9.07
C LEU A 45 -6.34 0.43 7.79
N LEU A 46 -6.72 -0.16 6.66
CA LEU A 46 -6.70 0.42 5.33
C LEU A 46 -8.09 0.97 4.99
N ASP A 47 -8.18 2.29 4.79
CA ASP A 47 -9.37 2.95 4.23
C ASP A 47 -9.17 3.19 2.74
N LYS A 48 -10.00 2.53 1.92
CA LYS A 48 -10.03 2.65 0.46
C LYS A 48 -11.33 3.27 -0.06
N SER A 49 -12.06 3.97 0.81
CA SER A 49 -13.34 4.60 0.46
C SER A 49 -13.22 5.77 -0.52
N ASN A 50 -12.01 6.25 -0.82
CA ASN A 50 -11.77 7.45 -1.62
C ASN A 50 -12.49 8.69 -1.05
N GLN A 51 -12.50 8.78 0.28
CA GLN A 51 -13.11 9.87 1.03
C GLN A 51 -12.08 10.44 2.01
N LYS A 52 -12.31 11.67 2.49
CA LYS A 52 -11.49 12.27 3.54
C LYS A 52 -11.39 11.32 4.74
N THR A 53 -10.17 11.14 5.24
CA THR A 53 -9.93 10.18 6.32
C THR A 53 -10.77 10.44 7.57
N VAL A 54 -11.19 9.35 8.22
CA VAL A 54 -11.79 9.36 9.57
C VAL A 54 -10.74 9.12 10.67
N PHE A 55 -9.46 8.95 10.29
CA PHE A 55 -8.36 8.71 11.20
C PHE A 55 -7.78 10.05 11.70
N GLY A 56 -7.74 10.23 13.02
CA GLY A 56 -7.20 11.46 13.63
C GLY A 56 -5.68 11.63 13.46
N SER A 57 -4.93 10.54 13.25
CA SER A 57 -3.46 10.52 13.15
C SER A 57 -2.95 9.50 12.11
N GLY A 58 -3.67 9.36 10.99
CA GLY A 58 -3.34 8.41 9.93
C GLY A 58 -2.33 8.93 8.91
N LEU A 59 -1.81 8.03 8.08
CA LEU A 59 -1.06 8.36 6.88
C LEU A 59 -2.04 8.47 5.71
N ASN A 60 -2.15 9.67 5.12
CA ASN A 60 -3.07 9.94 4.01
C ASN A 60 -2.29 10.08 2.70
N TYR A 61 -2.76 9.38 1.69
CA TYR A 61 -2.12 9.31 0.40
C TYR A 61 -3.06 9.69 -0.73
N VAL A 62 -2.47 10.26 -1.77
CA VAL A 62 -3.09 10.43 -3.09
C VAL A 62 -2.49 9.40 -4.04
N THR A 63 -3.32 8.83 -4.90
CA THR A 63 -2.85 7.89 -5.93
C THR A 63 -2.32 8.65 -7.13
N GLN A 64 -1.15 8.24 -7.59
CA GLN A 64 -0.53 8.71 -8.82
C GLN A 64 -0.73 7.72 -9.95
N HIS A 65 -0.54 6.42 -9.67
CA HIS A 65 -0.75 5.33 -10.61
C HIS A 65 -1.58 4.23 -9.99
N GLU A 66 -2.40 3.59 -10.82
CA GLU A 66 -3.29 2.49 -10.47
C GLU A 66 -3.17 1.42 -11.56
N ILE A 67 -2.62 0.25 -11.19
CA ILE A 67 -2.28 -0.82 -12.12
C ILE A 67 -3.15 -2.04 -11.79
N GLY A 68 -3.71 -2.65 -12.83
CA GLY A 68 -4.60 -3.81 -12.71
C GLY A 68 -6.03 -3.41 -12.31
N GLN A 69 -6.81 -4.40 -11.89
CA GLN A 69 -8.17 -4.19 -11.39
C GLN A 69 -8.18 -4.24 -9.87
N PRO A 70 -8.98 -3.40 -9.17
CA PRO A 70 -9.03 -3.40 -7.72
C PRO A 70 -9.37 -4.79 -7.16
N SER A 71 -8.36 -5.45 -6.60
CA SER A 71 -8.47 -6.74 -5.93
C SER A 71 -7.74 -6.63 -4.60
N TRP A 72 -8.52 -6.71 -3.53
CA TRP A 72 -8.05 -6.46 -2.16
C TRP A 72 -8.06 -7.72 -1.31
N ASP A 73 -7.91 -8.87 -1.95
CA ASP A 73 -7.76 -10.16 -1.27
C ASP A 73 -6.45 -10.75 -1.75
N GLY A 74 -5.55 -11.10 -0.83
CA GLY A 74 -4.21 -11.58 -1.15
C GLY A 74 -3.15 -11.16 -0.14
N TYR A 75 -1.91 -11.27 -0.55
CA TYR A 75 -0.74 -10.88 0.23
C TYR A 75 -0.38 -9.42 -0.06
N TYR A 76 -0.33 -8.60 0.98
CA TYR A 76 -0.07 -7.18 0.86
C TYR A 76 1.40 -6.87 1.07
N GLU A 77 1.95 -6.06 0.18
CA GLU A 77 3.25 -5.45 0.32
C GLU A 77 3.11 -3.92 0.34
N PHE A 78 3.59 -3.32 1.41
CA PHE A 78 3.75 -1.88 1.55
C PHE A 78 5.22 -1.54 1.47
N ARG A 79 5.64 -0.98 0.32
CA ARG A 79 7.02 -0.58 0.08
C ARG A 79 7.16 0.93 0.09
N TYR A 80 8.00 1.42 0.99
CA TYR A 80 8.22 2.84 1.22
C TYR A 80 9.53 3.29 0.60
N PHE A 81 9.50 4.44 -0.09
CA PHE A 81 10.66 5.03 -0.74
C PHE A 81 10.84 6.50 -0.40
N THR A 82 12.09 6.95 -0.47
CA THR A 82 12.47 8.36 -0.53
C THR A 82 13.12 8.64 -1.88
N LEU A 83 12.43 9.35 -2.77
CA LEU A 83 12.84 9.54 -4.16
C LEU A 83 13.23 10.97 -4.47
N GLY A 84 14.47 11.18 -4.91
CA GLY A 84 14.90 12.43 -5.53
C GLY A 84 14.37 12.58 -6.96
N THR A 85 14.49 13.77 -7.55
CA THR A 85 13.90 14.10 -8.87
C THR A 85 14.30 13.13 -10.00
N LYS A 86 15.55 12.65 -10.04
CA LYS A 86 15.99 11.68 -11.06
C LYS A 86 15.30 10.32 -10.88
N GLN A 87 15.18 9.84 -9.64
CA GLN A 87 14.54 8.57 -9.32
C GLN A 87 13.03 8.63 -9.57
N GLN A 88 12.39 9.78 -9.33
CA GLN A 88 10.97 9.98 -9.66
C GLN A 88 10.70 9.76 -11.15
N LYS A 89 11.58 10.25 -12.05
CA LYS A 89 11.45 9.99 -13.50
C LYS A 89 11.62 8.52 -13.88
N ILE A 90 12.49 7.81 -13.16
CA ILE A 90 12.70 6.37 -13.38
C ILE A 90 11.46 5.60 -12.92
N LEU A 91 10.94 5.91 -11.73
CA LEU A 91 9.71 5.31 -11.21
C LEU A 91 8.53 5.55 -12.17
N GLU A 92 8.34 6.79 -12.63
CA GLU A 92 7.32 7.17 -13.60
C GLU A 92 7.39 6.28 -14.86
N ALA A 93 8.58 6.09 -15.42
CA ALA A 93 8.76 5.24 -16.60
C ALA A 93 8.42 3.77 -16.33
N ILE A 94 8.72 3.26 -15.13
CA ILE A 94 8.36 1.89 -14.72
C ILE A 94 6.83 1.78 -14.58
N MET A 95 6.18 2.73 -13.91
CA MET A 95 4.72 2.72 -13.73
C MET A 95 3.99 2.83 -15.07
N GLN A 96 4.45 3.68 -15.99
CA GLN A 96 3.87 3.79 -17.33
C GLN A 96 3.97 2.47 -18.12
N LYS A 97 5.06 1.71 -17.98
CA LYS A 97 5.15 0.38 -18.59
C LYS A 97 4.07 -0.54 -18.03
N TRP A 98 3.93 -0.59 -16.70
CA TRP A 98 2.94 -1.43 -16.03
C TRP A 98 1.51 -1.04 -16.39
N GLU A 99 1.19 0.26 -16.46
CA GLU A 99 -0.13 0.76 -16.91
C GLU A 99 -0.48 0.34 -18.34
N ASN A 100 0.53 0.22 -19.19
CA ASN A 100 0.38 -0.26 -20.57
C ASN A 100 0.46 -1.80 -20.70
N ASN A 101 0.40 -2.52 -19.57
CA ASN A 101 0.49 -3.97 -19.48
C ASN A 101 1.82 -4.58 -19.95
N TYR A 102 2.91 -3.81 -19.88
CA TYR A 102 4.27 -4.30 -20.12
C TYR A 102 4.98 -4.53 -18.79
N ASP A 103 5.80 -5.59 -18.75
CA ASP A 103 6.67 -5.90 -17.62
C ASP A 103 5.95 -5.96 -16.25
N ILE A 104 4.64 -6.28 -16.24
CA ILE A 104 3.87 -6.48 -15.00
C ILE A 104 4.40 -7.75 -14.32
N PRO A 105 4.77 -7.70 -13.03
CA PRO A 105 5.19 -8.88 -12.29
C PRO A 105 4.14 -9.99 -12.31
N VAL A 106 4.58 -11.22 -12.52
CA VAL A 106 3.70 -12.40 -12.41
C VAL A 106 3.12 -12.46 -10.98
N GLY A 107 1.83 -12.76 -10.86
CA GLY A 107 1.13 -12.86 -9.58
C GLY A 107 0.75 -11.53 -8.94
N LEU A 108 1.16 -10.38 -9.50
CA LEU A 108 0.65 -9.07 -9.07
C LEU A 108 -0.81 -8.90 -9.48
N LYS A 109 -1.71 -8.72 -8.51
CA LYS A 109 -3.15 -8.55 -8.76
C LYS A 109 -3.54 -7.09 -8.92
N TYR A 110 -2.97 -6.25 -8.06
CA TYR A 110 -3.30 -4.84 -7.98
C TYR A 110 -2.13 -4.05 -7.42
N SER A 111 -1.86 -2.87 -7.98
CA SER A 111 -0.81 -1.98 -7.48
C SER A 111 -1.25 -0.53 -7.47
N LEU A 112 -0.90 0.15 -6.40
CA LEU A 112 -1.07 1.59 -6.23
C LEU A 112 0.26 2.25 -5.98
N MET A 113 0.58 3.26 -6.79
CA MET A 113 1.64 4.21 -6.48
C MET A 113 1.05 5.41 -5.77
N LEU A 114 1.48 5.61 -4.52
CA LEU A 114 0.89 6.53 -3.56
C LEU A 114 1.91 7.59 -3.15
N HIS A 115 1.43 8.82 -2.98
CA HIS A 115 2.24 9.96 -2.57
C HIS A 115 1.60 10.72 -1.41
N VAL A 116 2.41 11.28 -0.51
CA VAL A 116 1.94 12.15 0.57
C VAL A 116 2.01 13.60 0.10
N PRO A 117 0.88 14.32 -0.11
CA PRO A 117 0.87 15.65 -0.74
C PRO A 117 1.78 16.72 -0.08
N ARG A 118 2.09 16.56 1.22
CA ARG A 118 2.93 17.50 1.98
C ARG A 118 4.40 17.07 2.07
N LYS A 119 4.77 15.89 1.56
CA LYS A 119 6.12 15.33 1.65
C LYS A 119 6.59 14.87 0.28
N ASN A 120 7.17 15.81 -0.47
CA ASN A 120 7.50 15.67 -1.89
C ASN A 120 8.43 14.49 -2.26
N LEU A 121 9.14 13.92 -1.29
CA LEU A 121 10.08 12.82 -1.52
C LEU A 121 9.57 11.47 -1.03
N GLN A 122 8.49 11.42 -0.25
CA GLN A 122 8.02 10.16 0.36
C GLN A 122 6.92 9.52 -0.49
N TYR A 123 7.14 8.26 -0.82
CA TYR A 123 6.28 7.47 -1.68
C TYR A 123 5.98 6.12 -1.03
N LEU A 124 4.82 5.57 -1.37
CA LEU A 124 4.40 4.24 -0.98
C LEU A 124 3.94 3.50 -2.24
N MET A 125 4.50 2.33 -2.50
CA MET A 125 3.91 1.35 -3.41
C MET A 125 3.14 0.34 -2.57
N LEU A 126 1.85 0.21 -2.85
CA LEU A 126 0.97 -0.77 -2.24
C LEU A 126 0.62 -1.82 -3.29
N ASN A 127 1.16 -3.02 -3.12
CA ASN A 127 0.89 -4.15 -3.99
C ASN A 127 0.02 -5.19 -3.26
N VAL A 128 -0.94 -5.75 -3.99
CA VAL A 128 -1.68 -6.95 -3.59
C VAL A 128 -1.27 -8.07 -4.54
N TRP A 129 -0.65 -9.09 -3.96
CA TRP A 129 -0.13 -10.26 -4.65
C TRP A 129 -1.09 -11.44 -4.49
N HIS A 130 -1.02 -12.38 -5.42
CA HIS A 130 -1.75 -13.64 -5.32
C HIS A 130 -1.24 -14.48 -4.14
N SER A 131 0.08 -14.56 -3.96
CA SER A 131 0.72 -15.20 -2.81
C SER A 131 1.98 -14.45 -2.35
N ASP A 132 2.50 -14.82 -1.19
CA ASP A 132 3.81 -14.40 -0.70
C ASP A 132 4.96 -14.91 -1.58
N ILE A 133 4.80 -16.09 -2.18
CA ILE A 133 5.75 -16.68 -3.13
C ILE A 133 5.89 -15.79 -4.38
N ASP A 134 4.78 -15.33 -4.96
CA ASP A 134 4.80 -14.44 -6.13
C ASP A 134 5.55 -13.14 -5.84
N PHE A 135 5.31 -12.56 -4.65
CA PHE A 135 6.07 -11.41 -4.17
C PHE A 135 7.56 -11.74 -4.04
N PHE A 136 7.90 -12.86 -3.39
CA PHE A 136 9.29 -13.23 -3.12
C PHE A 136 10.09 -13.45 -4.41
N ASP A 137 9.51 -14.16 -5.38
CA ASP A 137 10.10 -14.41 -6.69
C ASP A 137 10.37 -13.09 -7.43
N TRP A 138 9.39 -12.17 -7.43
CA TRP A 138 9.60 -10.85 -8.02
C TRP A 138 10.63 -10.00 -7.25
N ASN A 139 10.57 -10.00 -5.92
CA ASN A 139 11.43 -9.18 -5.07
C ASN A 139 12.90 -9.63 -5.13
N THR A 140 13.16 -10.90 -5.38
CA THR A 140 14.53 -11.43 -5.49
C THR A 140 15.07 -11.48 -6.92
N SER A 141 14.22 -11.21 -7.92
CA SER A 141 14.62 -11.14 -9.32
C SER A 141 15.65 -10.03 -9.58
N SER A 142 16.68 -10.34 -10.37
CA SER A 142 17.68 -9.37 -10.83
C SER A 142 17.09 -8.26 -11.71
N ASP A 143 15.95 -8.53 -12.33
CA ASP A 143 15.28 -7.61 -13.26
C ASP A 143 14.32 -6.67 -12.53
N ASN A 144 14.15 -6.83 -11.21
CA ASN A 144 13.30 -5.96 -10.41
C ASN A 144 13.92 -4.58 -10.23
N GLN A 145 13.54 -3.66 -11.12
CA GLN A 145 14.00 -2.29 -11.10
C GLN A 145 13.54 -1.51 -9.85
N ILE A 146 12.51 -1.94 -9.11
CA ILE A 146 12.03 -1.24 -7.92
C ILE A 146 13.02 -1.33 -6.75
N ASN A 147 13.85 -2.39 -6.71
CA ASN A 147 14.86 -2.58 -5.66
C ASN A 147 16.03 -1.58 -5.70
N GLN A 148 16.13 -0.78 -6.76
CA GLN A 148 17.14 0.29 -6.85
C GLN A 148 16.82 1.50 -5.97
N PHE A 149 15.60 1.59 -5.44
CA PHE A 149 15.13 2.74 -4.69
C PHE A 149 15.43 2.61 -3.19
N ASN A 150 15.72 3.75 -2.57
CA ASN A 150 16.15 3.84 -1.18
C ASN A 150 15.01 4.31 -0.28
N TYR A 151 15.18 4.15 1.03
CA TYR A 151 14.30 4.75 2.02
C TYR A 151 15.11 5.53 3.07
N ASN A 152 14.90 6.84 3.11
CA ASN A 152 15.72 7.77 3.89
C ASN A 152 17.22 7.57 3.58
N GLU A 153 18.02 7.31 4.61
CA GLU A 153 19.47 7.07 4.49
C GLU A 153 19.81 5.59 4.20
N ASN A 154 18.81 4.69 4.19
CA ASN A 154 19.03 3.29 3.91
C ASN A 154 19.18 3.04 2.40
N SER A 155 20.09 2.13 2.04
CA SER A 155 20.36 1.73 0.65
C SER A 155 19.28 0.83 0.04
N GLN A 156 18.22 0.52 0.80
CA GLN A 156 17.13 -0.36 0.41
C GLN A 156 15.80 0.25 0.86
N PRO A 157 14.69 -0.08 0.17
CA PRO A 157 13.38 0.40 0.57
C PRO A 157 12.93 -0.29 1.87
N TYR A 158 12.10 0.39 2.66
CA TYR A 158 11.45 -0.28 3.79
C TYR A 158 10.21 -1.02 3.26
N ILE A 159 10.10 -2.31 3.58
CA ILE A 159 9.00 -3.16 3.14
C ILE A 159 8.30 -3.70 4.39
N SER A 160 6.97 -3.65 4.39
CA SER A 160 6.16 -4.38 5.38
C SER A 160 5.07 -5.18 4.70
N HIS A 161 4.73 -6.30 5.34
CA HIS A 161 3.87 -7.32 4.78
C HIS A 161 2.68 -7.59 5.66
N PHE A 162 1.53 -7.72 5.02
CA PHE A 162 0.27 -7.97 5.71
C PHE A 162 -0.61 -8.95 4.95
N VAL A 163 -1.55 -9.55 5.65
CA VAL A 163 -2.68 -10.30 5.10
C VAL A 163 -3.98 -9.74 5.68
N LEU A 164 -5.13 -10.14 5.14
CA LEU A 164 -6.41 -9.81 5.77
C LEU A 164 -6.45 -10.42 7.17
N ALA A 165 -6.74 -9.59 8.17
CA ALA A 165 -6.93 -10.09 9.52
C ALA A 165 -8.17 -11.00 9.55
N PRO A 166 -8.12 -12.16 10.23
CA PRO A 166 -9.26 -13.04 10.34
C PRO A 166 -10.41 -12.33 11.06
N GLU A 167 -11.66 -12.75 10.83
CA GLU A 167 -12.76 -12.27 11.66
C GLU A 167 -12.60 -12.81 13.09
N LYS A 168 -12.75 -11.95 14.10
CA LYS A 168 -12.88 -12.42 15.48
C LYS A 168 -14.23 -13.12 15.60
N LYS A 169 -14.23 -14.41 15.87
CA LYS A 169 -15.43 -15.12 16.31
C LYS A 169 -15.85 -14.50 17.64
N GLU A 170 -17.10 -14.08 17.76
CA GLU A 170 -17.65 -13.69 19.06
C GLU A 170 -17.67 -14.96 19.92
N GLU A 171 -16.85 -14.98 20.99
CA GLU A 171 -16.98 -15.99 22.03
C GLU A 171 -18.27 -15.66 22.81
N TYR A 172 -19.29 -16.52 22.66
CA TYR A 172 -20.57 -16.44 23.36
C TYR A 172 -20.49 -17.06 24.76
#